data_AF-K3V589-F1
#
_entry.id   AF-K3V589-F1
#
_cell.length_a   1.000
_cell.length_b   1.000
_cell.length_c   1.000
_cell.angle_alpha   90.00
_cell.angle_beta   90.00
_cell.angle_gamma   90.00
#
_symmetry.space_group_name_H-M   'P 1'
#
loop_
_entity.id
_entity.type
_entity.pdbx_description
1 polymer ?
#
loop_
_entity_poly.entity_id
_entity_poly.type
_entity_poly.pdbx_seq_one_letter_code
_entity_poly.pdbx_strand_id
1 'polypeptide(L)'
;MVDKIFLTTVCADILFLGSGVMELVFSLVVRSQMNDMATDGESATRNLLYQRFPLTAGIVNAIFILVTFAATLPGLVMPARSFLKVSGYMVTVCSIFTMCVAVFLWVMTLRMKEQFFNIYIEQDPEVQSLIQNSFQCCGYNNSTSPAFVMDSTCTSPASSALLRGCATAISSFANLHIDGIFTVLFGLVGIDAIFVLCIACLLKDRKERERYRHIDEKSGYRQI
;
A
#
# COMPACT_ATOMS: atom_id res chain seq x y z
N MET A 1 -29.39 22.71 11.45
CA MET A 1 -28.22 22.92 10.57
C MET A 1 -27.25 21.80 10.82
N VAL A 2 -26.85 21.05 9.78
CA VAL A 2 -25.81 20.02 9.92
C VAL A 2 -24.52 20.73 10.32
N ASP A 3 -23.90 20.27 11.39
CA ASP A 3 -22.62 20.81 11.83
C ASP A 3 -21.55 20.53 10.76
N LYS A 4 -20.84 21.58 10.33
CA LYS A 4 -19.78 21.46 9.32
C LYS A 4 -18.70 20.47 9.79
N ILE A 5 -18.41 20.45 11.09
CA ILE A 5 -17.42 19.54 11.68
C ILE A 5 -17.87 18.08 11.53
N PHE A 6 -19.14 17.81 11.79
CA PHE A 6 -19.72 16.48 11.62
C PHE A 6 -19.66 16.04 10.16
N LEU A 7 -20.08 16.89 9.22
CA LEU A 7 -20.06 16.57 7.80
C LEU A 7 -18.64 16.26 7.30
N THR A 8 -17.64 17.07 7.68
CA THR A 8 -16.23 16.82 7.32
C THR A 8 -15.74 15.50 7.88
N THR A 9 -16.13 15.14 9.10
CA THR A 9 -15.74 13.86 9.73
C THR A 9 -16.37 12.67 8.99
N VAL A 10 -17.63 12.79 8.55
CA VAL A 10 -18.30 11.75 7.73
C VAL A 10 -17.62 11.60 6.37
N CYS A 11 -17.24 12.70 5.71
CA CYS A 11 -16.50 12.62 4.45
C CYS A 11 -15.14 11.92 4.64
N ALA A 12 -14.43 12.22 5.73
CA ALA A 12 -13.16 11.57 6.05
C ALA A 12 -13.33 10.07 6.37
N ASP A 13 -14.41 9.68 7.05
CA ASP A 13 -14.76 8.28 7.33
C ASP A 13 -15.05 7.48 6.04
N ILE A 14 -15.70 8.10 5.04
CA ILE A 14 -15.92 7.49 3.72
C ILE A 14 -14.58 7.31 2.97
N LEU A 15 -13.68 8.29 3.05
CA LEU A 15 -12.35 8.17 2.45
C LEU A 15 -11.51 7.07 3.13
N PHE A 16 -11.61 6.94 4.45
CA PHE A 16 -11.00 5.86 5.23
C PHE A 16 -11.57 4.47 4.84
N LEU A 17 -12.88 4.37 4.60
CA LEU A 17 -13.45 3.14 4.04
C LEU A 17 -12.87 2.86 2.64
N GLY A 18 -12.78 3.90 1.80
CA GLY A 18 -12.23 3.82 0.46
C GLY A 18 -10.78 3.32 0.43
N SER A 19 -9.95 3.76 1.39
CA SER A 19 -8.56 3.29 1.52
C SER A 19 -8.49 1.80 1.82
N GLY A 20 -9.29 1.31 2.79
CA GLY A 20 -9.35 -0.11 3.13
C GLY A 20 -9.87 -0.99 2.00
N VAL A 21 -10.91 -0.55 1.28
CA VAL A 21 -11.42 -1.28 0.10
C VAL A 21 -10.35 -1.33 -1.00
N MET A 22 -9.67 -0.22 -1.29
CA MET A 22 -8.62 -0.17 -2.29
C MET A 22 -7.45 -1.10 -1.95
N GLU A 23 -6.99 -1.07 -0.69
CA GLU A 23 -5.92 -1.96 -0.20
C GLU A 23 -6.31 -3.44 -0.31
N LEU A 24 -7.56 -3.78 0.03
CA LEU A 24 -8.08 -5.15 -0.08
C LEU A 24 -8.14 -5.61 -1.54
N VAL A 25 -8.76 -4.81 -2.42
CA VAL A 25 -8.92 -5.16 -3.83
C VAL A 25 -7.55 -5.33 -4.48
N PHE A 26 -6.62 -4.39 -4.25
CA PHE A 26 -5.27 -4.49 -4.77
C PHE A 26 -4.59 -5.79 -4.32
N SER A 27 -4.65 -6.10 -3.02
CA SER A 27 -4.00 -7.29 -2.47
C SER A 27 -4.59 -8.60 -3.02
N LEU A 28 -5.91 -8.65 -3.23
CA LEU A 28 -6.59 -9.83 -3.78
C LEU A 28 -6.34 -10.00 -5.28
N VAL A 29 -6.39 -8.91 -6.06
CA VAL A 29 -6.13 -8.93 -7.50
C VAL A 29 -4.69 -9.38 -7.77
N VAL A 30 -3.72 -8.77 -7.09
CA VAL A 30 -2.31 -9.13 -7.25
C VAL A 30 -2.07 -10.59 -6.83
N ARG A 31 -2.69 -11.04 -5.73
CA ARG A 31 -2.57 -12.45 -5.30
C ARG A 31 -3.16 -13.44 -6.31
N SER A 32 -4.19 -13.04 -7.05
CA SER A 32 -4.77 -13.89 -8.10
C SER A 32 -3.89 -13.98 -9.35
N GLN A 33 -3.15 -12.92 -9.67
CA GLN A 33 -2.35 -12.80 -10.91
C GLN A 33 -0.87 -13.20 -10.74
N MET A 34 -0.36 -13.28 -9.52
CA MET A 34 1.08 -13.51 -9.26
C MET A 34 1.63 -14.85 -9.79
N ASN A 35 0.75 -15.80 -10.13
CA ASN A 35 1.08 -17.12 -10.66
C ASN A 35 0.61 -17.32 -12.11
N ASP A 36 0.18 -16.25 -12.78
CA ASP A 36 -0.20 -16.33 -14.19
C ASP A 36 1.01 -16.72 -15.05
N MET A 37 0.77 -17.47 -16.12
CA MET A 37 1.81 -17.84 -17.07
C MET A 37 2.41 -16.57 -17.70
N ALA A 38 3.74 -16.44 -17.62
CA ALA A 38 4.43 -15.30 -18.20
C ALA A 38 4.52 -15.45 -19.73
N THR A 39 3.94 -14.50 -20.45
CA THR A 39 4.06 -14.42 -21.91
C THR A 39 5.36 -13.75 -22.37
N ASP A 40 5.84 -12.81 -21.55
CA ASP A 40 6.98 -11.93 -21.85
C ASP A 40 7.84 -11.71 -20.59
N GLY A 41 9.08 -11.27 -20.76
CA GLY A 41 10.03 -11.01 -19.67
C GLY A 41 9.59 -9.92 -18.70
N GLU A 42 8.83 -8.91 -19.16
CA GLU A 42 8.21 -7.90 -18.28
C GLU A 42 7.13 -8.53 -17.39
N SER A 43 6.26 -9.37 -17.96
CA SER A 43 5.23 -10.10 -17.22
C SER A 43 5.84 -11.10 -16.23
N ALA A 44 6.90 -11.80 -16.63
CA ALA A 44 7.67 -12.67 -15.73
C ALA A 44 8.24 -11.88 -14.56
N THR A 45 8.92 -10.76 -14.83
CA THR A 45 9.52 -9.90 -13.81
C THR A 45 8.48 -9.34 -12.85
N ARG A 46 7.31 -8.92 -13.38
CA ARG A 46 6.19 -8.43 -12.57
C ARG A 46 5.63 -9.52 -11.66
N ASN A 47 5.43 -10.73 -12.17
CA ASN A 47 4.89 -11.85 -11.38
C ASN A 47 5.85 -12.22 -10.24
N LEU A 48 7.17 -12.28 -10.52
CA LEU A 48 8.21 -12.49 -9.51
C LEU A 48 8.22 -11.39 -8.44
N LEU A 49 7.99 -10.14 -8.84
CA LEU A 49 7.89 -9.04 -7.92
C LEU A 49 6.66 -9.15 -7.00
N TYR A 50 5.50 -9.48 -7.57
CA TYR A 50 4.25 -9.67 -6.82
C TYR A 50 4.33 -10.78 -5.77
N GLN A 51 5.08 -11.86 -6.04
CA GLN A 51 5.30 -12.92 -5.07
C GLN A 51 6.07 -12.47 -3.82
N ARG A 52 6.79 -11.33 -3.89
CA ARG A 52 7.54 -10.76 -2.77
C ARG A 52 6.79 -9.68 -2.02
N PHE A 53 5.65 -9.22 -2.54
CA PHE A 53 4.85 -8.23 -1.86
C PHE A 53 4.24 -8.82 -0.59
N PRO A 54 4.12 -8.03 0.50
CA PRO A 54 3.52 -8.48 1.75
C PRO A 54 1.97 -8.49 1.62
N LEU A 55 1.43 -9.19 0.62
CA LEU A 55 0.00 -9.22 0.27
C LEU A 55 -0.86 -9.68 1.45
N THR A 56 -0.38 -10.66 2.22
CA THR A 56 -1.08 -11.12 3.43
C THR A 56 -1.18 -10.01 4.48
N ALA A 57 -0.12 -9.21 4.66
CA ALA A 57 -0.16 -8.08 5.59
C ALA A 57 -1.14 -7.01 5.13
N GLY A 58 -1.18 -6.71 3.82
CA GLY A 58 -2.16 -5.79 3.24
C GLY A 58 -3.61 -6.26 3.41
N ILE A 59 -3.90 -7.55 3.19
CA ILE A 59 -5.23 -8.13 3.43
C ILE A 59 -5.64 -7.99 4.89
N VAL A 60 -4.73 -8.33 5.82
CA VAL A 60 -4.99 -8.24 7.26
C VAL A 60 -5.27 -6.79 7.68
N ASN A 61 -4.47 -5.84 7.19
CA ASN A 61 -4.66 -4.42 7.47
C ASN A 61 -5.99 -3.90 6.92
N ALA A 62 -6.34 -4.27 5.70
CA ALA A 62 -7.60 -3.87 5.10
C ALA A 62 -8.81 -4.40 5.88
N ILE A 63 -8.74 -5.62 6.41
CA ILE A 63 -9.77 -6.16 7.31
C ILE A 63 -9.85 -5.31 8.60
N PHE A 64 -8.71 -4.94 9.18
CA PHE A 64 -8.69 -4.04 10.35
C PHE A 64 -9.32 -2.67 10.04
N ILE A 65 -9.06 -2.10 8.85
CA ILE A 65 -9.69 -0.85 8.41
C ILE A 65 -11.21 -1.00 8.31
N LEU A 66 -11.71 -2.08 7.69
CA LEU A 66 -13.15 -2.34 7.56
C LEU A 66 -13.83 -2.53 8.92
N VAL A 67 -13.20 -3.27 9.85
CA VAL A 67 -13.70 -3.44 11.22
C VAL A 67 -13.67 -2.11 11.98
N THR A 68 -12.62 -1.32 11.79
CA THR A 68 -12.47 0.01 12.40
C THR A 68 -13.55 0.96 11.89
N PHE A 69 -13.85 0.95 10.59
CA PHE A 69 -14.97 1.69 10.02
C PHE A 69 -16.32 1.26 10.61
N ALA A 70 -16.57 -0.04 10.78
CA ALA A 70 -17.77 -0.49 11.47
C ALA A 70 -17.85 0.05 12.92
N ALA A 71 -16.70 0.19 13.59
CA ALA A 71 -16.60 0.75 14.93
C ALA A 71 -16.69 2.30 14.98
N THR A 72 -16.41 3.03 13.89
CA THR A 72 -16.60 4.49 13.81
C THR A 72 -18.07 4.86 13.70
N LEU A 73 -18.91 4.02 13.09
CA LEU A 73 -20.35 4.28 12.91
C LEU A 73 -21.11 4.56 14.23
N PRO A 74 -21.01 3.73 15.30
CA PRO A 74 -21.60 4.08 16.60
C PRO A 74 -21.03 5.37 17.18
N GLY A 75 -19.73 5.63 16.99
CA GLY A 75 -19.09 6.87 17.45
C GLY A 75 -19.68 8.12 16.78
N LEU A 76 -19.97 8.04 15.48
CA LEU A 76 -20.56 9.13 14.71
C LEU A 76 -22.03 9.35 15.05
N VAL A 77 -22.82 8.28 15.21
CA VAL A 77 -24.27 8.37 15.45
C VAL A 77 -24.60 8.66 16.91
N MET A 78 -23.89 8.03 17.86
CA MET A 78 -24.18 8.19 19.28
C MET A 78 -23.52 9.46 19.85
N PRO A 79 -24.16 10.14 20.82
CA PRO A 79 -23.55 11.28 21.52
C PRO A 79 -22.37 10.86 22.42
N ALA A 80 -22.23 9.56 22.71
CA ALA A 80 -21.20 9.02 23.59
C ALA A 80 -19.78 9.24 23.01
N ARG A 81 -18.95 9.99 23.75
CA ARG A 81 -17.57 10.31 23.34
C ARG A 81 -16.61 9.12 23.42
N SER A 82 -16.91 8.13 24.26
CA SER A 82 -16.02 6.98 24.48
C SER A 82 -15.81 6.18 23.20
N PHE A 83 -16.87 5.92 22.43
CA PHE A 83 -16.79 5.21 21.16
C PHE A 83 -15.91 5.96 20.15
N LEU A 84 -16.08 7.27 20.04
CA LEU A 84 -15.31 8.09 19.09
C LEU A 84 -13.82 8.20 19.48
N LYS A 85 -13.48 8.11 20.77
CA LYS A 85 -12.09 7.99 21.22
C LYS A 85 -11.48 6.65 20.85
N VAL A 86 -12.19 5.56 21.14
CA VAL A 86 -11.73 4.20 20.84
C VAL A 86 -11.52 4.03 19.34
N SER A 87 -12.48 4.49 18.52
CA SER A 87 -12.36 4.44 17.06
C SER A 87 -11.18 5.27 16.55
N GLY A 88 -10.92 6.45 17.14
CA GLY A 88 -9.73 7.25 16.81
C GLY A 88 -8.40 6.54 17.07
N TYR A 89 -8.29 5.80 18.18
CA TYR A 89 -7.11 4.96 18.44
C TYR A 89 -6.99 3.79 17.44
N MET A 90 -8.11 3.14 17.09
CA MET A 90 -8.12 2.07 16.10
C MET A 90 -7.66 2.56 14.72
N VAL A 91 -8.15 3.72 14.26
CA VAL A 91 -7.71 4.35 13.00
C VAL A 91 -6.21 4.63 13.04
N THR A 92 -5.69 5.12 14.18
CA THR A 92 -4.25 5.39 14.35
C THR A 92 -3.43 4.11 14.21
N VAL A 93 -3.88 2.99 14.79
CA VAL A 93 -3.21 1.69 14.65
C VAL A 93 -3.21 1.21 13.20
N CYS A 94 -4.34 1.34 12.50
CA CYS A 94 -4.43 1.00 11.06
C CYS A 94 -3.45 1.84 10.24
N SER A 95 -3.43 3.16 10.47
CA SER A 95 -2.53 4.10 9.78
C SER A 95 -1.05 3.76 9.98
N ILE A 96 -0.65 3.40 11.21
CA ILE A 96 0.72 2.94 11.50
C ILE A 96 1.03 1.63 10.77
N PHE A 97 0.08 0.69 10.72
CA PHE A 97 0.27 -0.56 9.99
C PHE A 97 0.46 -0.29 8.49
N THR A 98 -0.41 0.51 7.88
CA THR A 98 -0.31 0.91 6.46
C THR A 98 1.05 1.59 6.21
N MET A 99 1.50 2.46 7.13
CA MET A 99 2.81 3.10 7.07
C MET A 99 3.95 2.08 7.07
N CYS A 100 3.90 1.06 7.93
CA CYS A 100 4.90 -0.01 7.93
C CYS A 100 4.95 -0.77 6.60
N VAL A 101 3.81 -1.06 5.98
CA VAL A 101 3.73 -1.71 4.66
C VAL A 101 4.32 -0.79 3.57
N ALA A 102 3.97 0.49 3.58
CA ALA A 102 4.50 1.48 2.63
C ALA A 102 6.02 1.61 2.73
N VAL A 103 6.56 1.71 3.95
CA VAL A 103 8.00 1.77 4.21
C VAL A 103 8.69 0.47 3.77
N PHE A 104 8.08 -0.69 4.00
CA PHE A 104 8.65 -1.96 3.54
C PHE A 104 8.80 -2.00 2.01
N LEU A 105 7.76 -1.60 1.27
CA LEU A 105 7.82 -1.53 -0.20
C LEU A 105 8.82 -0.49 -0.67
N TRP A 106 8.91 0.66 -0.01
CA TRP A 106 9.91 1.67 -0.32
C TRP A 106 11.35 1.18 -0.07
N VAL A 107 11.61 0.48 1.04
CA VAL A 107 12.94 -0.11 1.29
C VAL A 107 13.29 -1.18 0.24
N MET A 108 12.29 -1.91 -0.26
CA MET A 108 12.47 -2.87 -1.36
C MET A 108 13.05 -2.18 -2.60
N THR A 109 12.55 -0.99 -2.98
CA THR A 109 13.05 -0.26 -4.16
C THR A 109 14.54 0.11 -4.06
N LEU A 110 15.02 0.42 -2.85
CA LEU A 110 16.42 0.74 -2.59
C LEU A 110 17.37 -0.46 -2.78
N ARG A 111 16.88 -1.69 -2.59
CA ARG A 111 17.68 -2.93 -2.64
C ARG A 111 17.33 -3.86 -3.79
N MET A 112 16.56 -3.39 -4.78
CA MET A 112 16.07 -4.21 -5.89
C MET A 112 17.16 -4.98 -6.62
N LYS A 113 18.27 -4.31 -6.95
CA LYS A 113 19.40 -4.94 -7.68
C LYS A 113 20.05 -6.09 -6.91
N GLU A 114 20.10 -6.01 -5.59
CA GLU A 114 20.73 -7.06 -4.79
C GLU A 114 19.73 -8.20 -4.52
N GLN A 115 18.50 -7.85 -4.14
CA GLN A 115 17.49 -8.85 -3.80
C GLN A 115 17.03 -9.67 -5.00
N PHE A 116 16.95 -9.04 -6.18
CA PHE A 116 16.48 -9.72 -7.38
C PHE A 116 17.56 -10.59 -8.03
N PHE A 117 18.83 -10.45 -7.65
CA PHE A 117 19.90 -11.36 -8.11
C PHE A 117 19.61 -12.81 -7.75
N ASN A 118 19.29 -13.08 -6.47
CA ASN A 118 18.98 -14.42 -5.99
C ASN A 118 17.70 -14.97 -6.64
N ILE A 119 16.71 -14.12 -6.86
CA ILE A 119 15.47 -14.50 -7.53
C ILE A 119 15.76 -14.93 -8.98
N TYR A 120 16.58 -14.14 -9.68
CA TYR A 120 16.93 -14.40 -11.08
C TYR A 120 17.67 -15.73 -11.26
N ILE A 121 18.64 -16.05 -10.41
CA ILE A 121 19.40 -17.32 -10.50
C ILE A 121 18.56 -18.55 -10.15
N GLU A 122 17.53 -18.40 -9.31
CA GLU A 122 16.61 -19.48 -8.94
C GLU A 122 15.56 -19.76 -10.02
N GLN A 123 15.38 -18.86 -10.99
CA GLN A 123 14.43 -19.07 -12.08
C GLN A 123 14.90 -20.10 -13.10
N ASP A 124 13.94 -20.76 -13.73
CA ASP A 124 14.20 -21.67 -14.84
C ASP A 124 14.83 -20.93 -16.05
N PRO A 125 15.67 -21.63 -16.85
CA PRO A 125 16.34 -21.03 -18.01
C PRO A 125 15.39 -20.39 -19.02
N GLU A 126 14.17 -20.92 -19.15
CA GLU A 126 13.13 -20.36 -20.03
C GLU A 126 12.67 -18.97 -19.57
N VAL A 127 12.45 -18.78 -18.27
CA VAL A 127 12.09 -17.48 -17.67
C VAL A 127 13.27 -16.52 -17.78
N GLN A 128 14.49 -16.99 -17.56
CA GLN A 128 15.70 -16.18 -17.74
C GLN A 128 15.84 -15.68 -19.19
N SER A 129 15.55 -16.53 -20.18
CA SER A 129 15.58 -16.15 -21.60
C SER A 129 14.46 -15.16 -21.95
N LEU A 130 13.24 -15.32 -21.42
CA LEU A 130 12.17 -14.33 -21.62
C LEU A 130 12.60 -12.95 -21.11
N ILE A 131 13.23 -12.88 -19.94
CA ILE A 131 13.76 -11.63 -19.38
C ILE A 131 14.86 -11.05 -20.27
N GLN A 132 15.83 -11.87 -20.71
CA GLN A 132 16.92 -11.44 -21.59
C GLN A 132 16.41 -10.88 -22.92
N ASN A 133 15.42 -11.55 -23.52
CA ASN A 133 14.80 -11.11 -24.77
C ASN A 133 13.98 -9.83 -24.60
N SER A 134 13.18 -9.68 -23.55
CA SER A 134 12.37 -8.46 -23.38
C SER A 134 13.21 -7.24 -23.03
N PHE A 135 14.20 -7.39 -22.15
CA PHE A 135 15.02 -6.27 -21.69
C PHE A 135 16.30 -6.05 -22.52
N GLN A 136 16.53 -6.87 -23.55
CA GLN A 136 17.67 -6.79 -24.46
C GLN A 136 19.01 -6.75 -23.70
N CYS A 137 19.19 -7.72 -22.81
CA CYS A 137 20.30 -7.80 -21.86
C CYS A 137 20.80 -9.25 -21.71
N CYS A 138 22.05 -9.43 -21.27
CA CYS A 138 22.64 -10.76 -21.10
C CYS A 138 23.20 -10.96 -19.69
N GLY A 139 22.76 -12.03 -19.02
CA GLY A 139 23.08 -12.29 -17.61
C GLY A 139 22.51 -11.23 -16.67
N TYR A 140 22.86 -11.29 -15.39
CA TYR A 140 22.30 -10.35 -14.40
C TYR A 140 23.20 -9.14 -14.17
N ASN A 141 24.41 -9.34 -13.64
CA ASN A 141 25.37 -8.25 -13.41
C ASN A 141 26.18 -7.96 -14.67
N ASN A 142 26.59 -9.03 -15.36
CA ASN A 142 27.27 -9.04 -16.64
C ASN A 142 26.95 -10.37 -17.34
N SER A 143 27.49 -10.58 -18.54
CA SER A 143 27.26 -11.82 -19.30
C SER A 143 27.76 -13.08 -18.56
N THR A 144 28.72 -12.98 -17.64
CA THR A 144 29.31 -14.16 -16.98
C THR A 144 28.83 -14.42 -15.55
N SER A 145 28.02 -13.52 -14.96
CA SER A 145 27.62 -13.57 -13.55
C SER A 145 26.15 -13.17 -13.36
N PRO A 146 25.22 -14.14 -13.24
CA PRO A 146 25.37 -15.55 -13.61
C PRO A 146 25.55 -15.70 -15.14
N ALA A 147 26.01 -16.86 -15.60
CA ALA A 147 26.14 -17.14 -17.03
C ALA A 147 24.78 -16.94 -17.73
N PHE A 148 24.79 -16.21 -18.84
CA PHE A 148 23.59 -15.99 -19.65
C PHE A 148 23.08 -17.30 -20.28
N VAL A 149 21.80 -17.32 -20.65
CA VAL A 149 21.19 -18.44 -21.36
C VAL A 149 21.28 -18.12 -22.84
N MET A 150 21.69 -19.08 -23.67
CA MET A 150 21.78 -18.86 -25.12
C MET A 150 20.37 -18.70 -25.69
N ASP A 151 20.09 -17.53 -26.26
CA ASP A 151 18.80 -17.21 -26.87
C ASP A 151 18.96 -16.30 -28.10
N SER A 152 17.85 -15.77 -28.62
CA SER A 152 17.84 -14.89 -29.79
C SER A 152 18.61 -13.58 -29.57
N THR A 153 18.79 -13.15 -28.32
CA THR A 153 19.48 -11.90 -27.96
C THR A 153 20.95 -12.17 -27.63
N CYS A 154 21.20 -13.18 -26.80
CA CYS A 154 22.52 -13.63 -26.36
C CYS A 154 22.96 -14.86 -27.19
N THR A 155 23.22 -14.65 -28.48
CA THR A 155 23.53 -15.74 -29.44
C THR A 155 24.91 -16.36 -29.27
N SER A 156 25.88 -15.62 -28.72
CA SER A 156 27.25 -16.08 -28.52
C SER A 156 27.92 -15.38 -27.34
N PRO A 157 28.99 -15.94 -26.77
CA PRO A 157 29.78 -15.27 -25.73
C PRO A 157 30.42 -13.95 -26.22
N ALA A 158 30.70 -13.86 -27.52
CA ALA A 158 31.26 -12.66 -28.12
C ALA A 158 30.22 -11.54 -28.22
N SER A 159 29.01 -11.83 -28.70
CA SER A 159 27.92 -10.84 -28.83
C SER A 159 27.35 -10.40 -27.48
N SER A 160 27.17 -11.35 -26.55
CA SER A 160 26.70 -11.08 -25.18
C SER A 160 27.66 -10.20 -24.36
N ALA A 161 28.97 -10.20 -24.66
CA ALA A 161 29.93 -9.32 -24.02
C ALA A 161 29.77 -7.84 -24.38
N LEU A 162 29.09 -7.51 -25.49
CA LEU A 162 28.74 -6.13 -25.85
C LEU A 162 27.46 -5.64 -25.15
N LEU A 163 26.65 -6.57 -24.64
CA LEU A 163 25.38 -6.27 -23.98
C LEU A 163 25.59 -6.07 -22.47
N ARG A 164 24.77 -5.21 -21.88
CA ARG A 164 24.79 -4.97 -20.43
C ARG A 164 24.01 -6.06 -19.69
N GLY A 165 24.31 -6.24 -18.41
CA GLY A 165 23.53 -7.12 -17.53
C GLY A 165 22.11 -6.61 -17.27
N CYS A 166 21.18 -7.54 -17.08
CA CYS A 166 19.76 -7.25 -16.89
C CYS A 166 19.43 -6.51 -15.59
N ALA A 167 20.32 -6.49 -14.60
CA ALA A 167 20.08 -5.89 -13.28
C ALA A 167 19.57 -4.44 -13.33
N THR A 168 20.11 -3.64 -14.25
CA THR A 168 19.72 -2.21 -14.34
C THR A 168 18.37 -2.04 -15.02
N ALA A 169 18.08 -2.81 -16.08
CA ALA A 169 16.80 -2.76 -16.78
C ALA A 169 15.66 -3.28 -15.88
N ILE A 170 15.87 -4.44 -15.24
CA ILE A 170 14.93 -5.03 -14.27
C ILE A 170 14.68 -4.06 -13.11
N SER A 171 15.74 -3.49 -12.53
CA SER A 171 15.59 -2.55 -11.41
C SER A 171 14.84 -1.29 -11.82
N SER A 172 15.04 -0.77 -13.04
CA SER A 172 14.31 0.40 -13.53
C SER A 172 12.82 0.08 -13.71
N PHE A 173 12.50 -1.06 -14.31
CA PHE A 173 11.13 -1.53 -14.50
C PHE A 173 10.41 -1.75 -13.16
N ALA A 174 11.07 -2.46 -12.24
CA ALA A 174 10.51 -2.74 -10.93
C ALA A 174 10.31 -1.47 -10.10
N ASN A 175 11.28 -0.54 -10.10
CA ASN A 175 11.15 0.72 -9.37
C ASN A 175 9.95 1.53 -9.87
N LEU A 176 9.77 1.68 -11.20
CA LEU A 176 8.61 2.39 -11.74
C LEU A 176 7.28 1.81 -11.24
N HIS A 177 7.20 0.48 -11.10
CA HIS A 177 5.99 -0.19 -10.63
C HIS A 177 5.78 -0.04 -9.12
N ILE A 178 6.82 -0.27 -8.31
CA ILE A 178 6.74 -0.20 -6.84
C ILE A 178 6.59 1.24 -6.36
N ASP A 179 7.21 2.21 -7.05
CA ASP A 179 7.15 3.64 -6.73
C ASP A 179 5.71 4.17 -6.74
N GLY A 180 4.93 3.78 -7.75
CA GLY A 180 3.51 4.10 -7.80
C GLY A 180 2.73 3.53 -6.62
N ILE A 181 3.00 2.27 -6.26
CA ILE A 181 2.27 1.55 -5.20
C ILE A 181 2.57 2.16 -3.83
N PHE A 182 3.84 2.31 -3.43
CA PHE A 182 4.14 2.86 -2.10
C PHE A 182 3.71 4.32 -1.98
N THR A 183 3.74 5.09 -3.08
CA THR A 183 3.30 6.49 -3.07
C THR A 183 1.80 6.58 -2.79
N VAL A 184 0.99 5.71 -3.41
CA VAL A 184 -0.44 5.61 -3.09
C VAL A 184 -0.64 5.24 -1.63
N LEU A 185 0.09 4.25 -1.10
CA LEU A 185 -0.03 3.85 0.31
C LEU A 185 0.32 4.99 1.29
N PHE A 186 1.40 5.75 1.05
CA PHE A 186 1.70 6.94 1.86
C PHE A 186 0.61 8.01 1.74
N GLY A 187 -0.02 8.14 0.57
CA GLY A 187 -1.20 8.98 0.38
C GLY A 187 -2.39 8.54 1.24
N LEU A 188 -2.67 7.23 1.31
CA LEU A 188 -3.71 6.67 2.18
C LEU A 188 -3.43 6.95 3.66
N VAL A 189 -2.17 6.80 4.10
CA VAL A 189 -1.75 7.17 5.46
C VAL A 189 -2.01 8.66 5.75
N GLY A 190 -1.81 9.53 4.76
CA GLY A 190 -2.16 10.95 4.86
C GLY A 190 -3.66 11.19 5.06
N ILE A 191 -4.51 10.44 4.36
CA ILE A 191 -5.98 10.47 4.54
C ILE A 191 -6.34 10.02 5.96
N ASP A 192 -5.75 8.93 6.45
CA ASP A 192 -6.01 8.42 7.80
C ASP A 192 -5.61 9.43 8.87
N ALA A 193 -4.47 10.12 8.69
CA ALA A 193 -4.03 11.17 9.59
C ALA A 193 -5.01 12.35 9.64
N ILE A 194 -5.53 12.78 8.49
CA ILE A 194 -6.59 13.80 8.41
C ILE A 194 -7.84 13.31 9.14
N PHE A 195 -8.22 12.04 8.97
CA PHE A 195 -9.39 11.49 9.64
C PHE A 195 -9.23 11.48 11.17
N VAL A 196 -8.06 11.12 11.69
CA VAL A 196 -7.75 11.22 13.13
C VAL A 196 -7.90 12.66 13.64
N LEU A 197 -7.46 13.65 12.86
CA LEU A 197 -7.65 15.07 13.20
C LEU A 197 -9.14 15.46 13.20
N CYS A 198 -9.92 15.00 12.21
CA CYS A 198 -11.37 15.22 12.18
C CYS A 198 -12.07 14.63 13.42
N ILE A 199 -11.70 13.41 13.82
CA ILE A 199 -12.19 12.75 15.05
C ILE A 199 -11.83 13.62 16.27
N ALA A 200 -10.59 14.11 16.37
CA ALA A 200 -10.17 14.96 17.48
C ALA A 200 -10.95 16.29 17.54
N CYS A 201 -11.20 16.93 16.40
CA CYS A 201 -12.04 18.12 16.29
C CYS A 201 -13.48 17.83 16.74
N LEU A 202 -14.07 16.72 16.29
CA LEU A 202 -15.43 16.33 16.67
C LEU A 202 -15.54 15.99 18.17
N LEU A 203 -14.52 15.36 18.77
CA LEU A 203 -14.45 15.17 20.23
C LEU A 203 -14.48 16.48 20.98
N LYS A 204 -13.71 17.46 20.50
CA LYS A 204 -13.61 18.78 21.14
C LYS A 204 -14.92 19.56 21.00
N ASP A 205 -15.54 19.55 19.82
CA ASP A 205 -16.84 20.18 19.60
C ASP A 205 -17.92 19.57 20.52
N ARG A 206 -18.01 18.24 20.58
CA ARG A 206 -18.91 17.55 21.53
C ARG A 206 -18.59 17.92 22.98
N LYS A 207 -17.30 18.10 23.33
CA LYS A 207 -16.83 18.57 24.65
C LYS A 207 -17.41 19.94 25.01
N GLU A 208 -17.32 20.88 24.09
CA GLU A 208 -17.79 22.24 24.28
C GLU A 208 -19.32 22.29 24.37
N ARG A 209 -20.04 21.55 23.52
CA ARG A 209 -21.51 21.47 23.54
C ARG A 209 -22.09 20.96 24.86
N GLU A 210 -21.56 19.88 25.44
CA GLU A 210 -22.06 19.43 26.76
C GLU A 210 -21.69 20.42 27.87
N ARG A 211 -20.54 21.09 27.78
CA ARG A 211 -20.18 22.13 28.75
C ARG A 211 -21.19 23.28 28.70
N TYR A 212 -21.57 23.74 27.52
CA TYR A 212 -22.61 24.77 27.36
C TYR A 212 -23.96 24.29 27.87
N ARG A 213 -24.35 23.03 27.58
CA ARG A 213 -25.57 22.43 28.15
C ARG A 213 -25.57 22.47 29.68
N HIS A 214 -24.45 22.12 30.32
CA HIS A 214 -24.34 22.20 31.79
C HIS A 214 -24.33 23.62 32.33
N ILE A 215 -23.91 24.62 31.54
CA ILE A 215 -24.00 26.03 31.92
C ILE A 215 -25.46 26.49 31.82
N ASP A 216 -26.17 26.12 30.74
CA ASP A 216 -27.59 26.44 30.55
C ASP A 216 -28.49 25.78 31.60
N GLU A 217 -28.18 24.54 31.98
CA GLU A 217 -28.85 23.84 33.10
C GLU A 217 -28.68 24.58 34.43
N LYS A 218 -27.53 25.23 34.66
CA LYS A 218 -27.23 25.99 35.89
C LYS A 218 -27.80 27.40 35.88
N SER A 219 -27.91 28.05 34.72
CA SER A 219 -28.41 29.43 34.59
C SER A 219 -29.93 29.53 34.61
N GLY A 220 -30.66 28.41 34.74
CA GLY A 220 -32.11 28.39 34.86
C GLY A 220 -32.86 28.67 33.55
N TYR A 221 -32.14 28.79 32.42
CA TYR A 221 -32.74 28.90 31.10
C TYR A 221 -33.25 27.53 30.63
N ARG A 222 -34.36 27.08 31.22
CA ARG A 222 -35.21 26.03 30.64
C ARG A 222 -36.08 26.70 29.58
N GLN A 223 -35.57 26.87 28.37
CA GLN A 223 -36.48 27.07 27.24
C GLN A 223 -37.16 25.73 26.97
N ILE A 224 -38.47 25.72 27.23
CA ILE A 224 -39.43 24.67 26.88
C ILE A 224 -39.37 24.45 25.37
#